data_AF-G7WEH8-F1
#
_entry.id   AF-G7WEH8-F1
#
_cell.length_a   1.000
_cell.length_b   1.000
_cell.length_c   1.000
_cell.angle_alpha   90.00
_cell.angle_beta   90.00
_cell.angle_gamma   90.00
#
_symmetry.space_group_name_H-M   'P 1'
#
loop_
_entity.id
_entity.type
_entity.pdbx_description
1 polymer ?
#
loop_
_entity_poly.entity_id
_entity_poly.type
_entity_poly.pdbx_seq_one_letter_code
_entity_poly.pdbx_strand_id
1 'polypeptide(L)'
;MEYRIIKSPSRGTLDILFRRKGSPSSVTIEDYDAVGLVQGRLIDMVFAADIAEKGAGVVVEDIKGHCPQNLIMIAIFGDTASVEAAIKEIQYKLKEAKTGEIG
;
A
#
# COMPACT_ATOMS: atom_id res chain seq x y z
N MET A 1 -12.36 -0.68 -3.26
CA MET A 1 -11.05 -0.40 -2.66
C MET A 1 -10.93 1.10 -2.55
N GLU A 2 -10.56 1.58 -1.38
CA GLU A 2 -10.26 3.00 -1.17
C GLU A 2 -8.76 3.18 -1.17
N TYR A 3 -8.29 4.31 -1.68
CA TYR A 3 -6.87 4.64 -1.64
C TYR A 3 -6.65 6.15 -1.46
N ARG A 4 -5.49 6.51 -0.93
CA ARG A 4 -5.00 7.90 -0.82
C ARG A 4 -3.51 7.92 -1.12
N ILE A 5 -3.03 8.96 -1.80
CA ILE A 5 -1.60 9.22 -1.96
C ILE A 5 -1.25 10.45 -1.15
N ILE A 6 -0.25 10.32 -0.29
CA ILE A 6 0.29 11.41 0.53
C ILE A 6 1.69 11.70 -0.01
N LYS A 7 1.84 12.85 -0.68
CA LYS A 7 3.16 13.35 -1.12
C LYS A 7 3.80 14.12 0.02
N SER A 8 5.11 13.97 0.19
CA SER A 8 5.91 14.57 1.26
C SER A 8 5.23 14.45 2.63
N PRO A 9 4.93 13.21 3.10
CA PRO A 9 4.19 12.99 4.33
C PRO A 9 4.86 13.69 5.53
N SER A 10 4.05 14.34 6.36
CA SER A 10 4.57 14.98 7.57
C SER A 10 5.15 13.95 8.54
N ARG A 11 6.10 14.37 9.38
CA ARG A 11 6.71 13.50 10.41
C ARG A 11 5.66 12.82 11.30
N GLY A 12 4.64 13.56 11.74
CA GLY A 12 3.56 13.00 12.57
C GLY A 12 2.75 11.92 11.85
N THR A 13 2.53 12.08 10.53
CA THR A 13 1.91 11.05 9.68
C THR A 13 2.77 9.78 9.63
N LEU A 14 4.08 9.93 9.42
CA LEU A 14 5.02 8.82 9.38
C LEU A 14 5.10 8.09 10.72
N ASP A 15 5.14 8.82 11.83
CA ASP A 15 5.14 8.23 13.17
C ASP A 15 3.87 7.39 13.42
N ILE A 16 2.71 7.80 12.89
CA ILE A 16 1.48 6.99 12.96
C ILE A 16 1.64 5.69 12.17
N LEU A 17 2.15 5.77 10.93
CA LEU A 17 2.31 4.60 10.06
C LEU A 17 3.35 3.63 10.63
N PHE A 18 4.53 4.11 11.04
CA PHE A 18 5.60 3.26 11.55
C PHE A 18 5.28 2.59 12.88
N ARG A 19 4.41 3.17 13.72
CA ARG A 19 3.89 2.50 14.92
C ARG A 19 2.92 1.37 14.60
N ARG A 20 2.32 1.38 13.41
CA ARG A 20 1.28 0.46 12.98
C ARG A 20 1.75 -0.54 11.94
N LYS A 21 2.94 -0.36 11.38
CA LYS A 21 3.45 -1.23 10.32
C LYS A 21 3.57 -2.68 10.78
N GLY A 22 3.43 -3.59 9.83
CA GLY A 22 3.45 -5.03 10.06
C GLY A 22 4.81 -5.50 10.53
N SER A 23 5.87 -4.98 9.91
CA SER A 23 7.25 -5.36 10.17
C SER A 23 7.77 -4.88 11.54
N PRO A 24 8.77 -5.58 12.12
CA PRO A 24 9.36 -5.20 13.41
C PRO A 24 9.88 -3.76 13.43
N SER A 25 9.82 -3.08 14.57
CA SER A 25 10.29 -1.68 14.70
C SER A 25 11.76 -1.46 14.31
N SER A 26 12.58 -2.52 14.29
CA SER A 26 13.97 -2.49 13.81
C SER A 26 14.10 -2.37 12.29
N VAL A 27 13.05 -2.66 11.52
CA VAL A 27 13.04 -2.48 10.06
C VAL A 27 12.73 -1.02 9.77
N THR A 28 13.74 -0.32 9.24
CA THR A 28 13.60 1.04 8.70
C THR A 28 13.18 0.97 7.24
N ILE A 29 12.31 1.91 6.86
CA ILE A 29 11.99 2.19 5.46
C ILE A 29 12.68 3.51 5.16
N GLU A 30 13.49 3.52 4.12
CA GLU A 30 14.32 4.65 3.72
C GLU A 30 13.98 5.05 2.27
N ASP A 31 14.49 6.18 1.81
CA ASP A 31 14.39 6.64 0.41
C ASP A 31 12.96 6.70 -0.16
N TYR A 32 12.03 7.30 0.59
CA TYR A 32 10.67 7.59 0.12
C TYR A 32 10.37 9.09 0.20
N ASP A 33 9.54 9.58 -0.73
CA ASP A 33 8.95 10.92 -0.68
C ASP A 33 7.42 10.89 -0.68
N ALA A 34 6.81 9.72 -0.88
CA ALA A 34 5.37 9.53 -0.92
C ALA A 34 4.93 8.23 -0.24
N VAL A 35 3.67 8.20 0.17
CA VAL A 35 3.00 7.01 0.70
C VAL A 35 1.64 6.82 0.03
N GLY A 36 1.43 5.65 -0.57
CA GLY A 36 0.14 5.17 -1.03
C GLY A 36 -0.54 4.35 0.06
N LEU A 37 -1.69 4.79 0.56
CA LEU A 37 -2.53 4.02 1.48
C LEU A 37 -3.62 3.32 0.68
N VAL A 38 -3.81 2.03 0.90
CA VAL A 38 -4.82 1.22 0.22
C VAL A 38 -5.58 0.41 1.25
N GLN A 39 -6.91 0.51 1.24
CA GLN A 39 -7.79 -0.22 2.15
C GLN A 39 -8.82 -1.05 1.36
N GLY A 40 -9.02 -2.29 1.80
CA GLY A 40 -9.90 -3.24 1.15
C GLY A 40 -10.01 -4.57 1.88
N ARG A 41 -10.62 -5.56 1.23
CA ARG A 41 -10.73 -6.91 1.79
C ARG A 41 -9.36 -7.57 1.88
N LEU A 42 -9.13 -8.43 2.88
CA LEU A 42 -7.86 -9.16 3.06
C LEU A 42 -7.33 -9.77 1.76
N ILE A 43 -8.16 -10.51 1.03
CA ILE A 43 -7.76 -11.14 -0.24
C ILE A 43 -7.34 -10.13 -1.31
N ASP A 44 -8.06 -9.01 -1.42
CA ASP A 44 -7.76 -7.96 -2.40
C ASP A 44 -6.45 -7.24 -2.05
N MET A 45 -6.16 -7.09 -0.75
CA MET A 45 -4.96 -6.39 -0.25
C MET A 45 -3.71 -7.24 -0.35
N VAL A 46 -3.80 -8.55 -0.13
CA VAL A 46 -2.67 -9.47 -0.41
C VAL A 46 -2.33 -9.47 -1.90
N PHE A 47 -3.35 -9.48 -2.77
CA PHE A 47 -3.14 -9.36 -4.22
C PHE A 47 -2.55 -7.99 -4.61
N ALA A 48 -3.06 -6.90 -4.04
CA ALA A 48 -2.53 -5.56 -4.27
C ALA A 48 -1.08 -5.40 -3.81
N ALA A 49 -0.71 -6.01 -2.68
CA ALA A 49 0.65 -5.99 -2.17
C ALA A 49 1.62 -6.68 -3.14
N ASP A 50 1.27 -7.86 -3.66
CA ASP A 50 2.09 -8.56 -4.66
C ASP A 50 2.26 -7.75 -5.95
N ILE A 51 1.21 -7.06 -6.40
CA ILE A 51 1.30 -6.17 -7.57
C ILE A 51 2.26 -5.01 -7.31
N ALA A 52 2.14 -4.37 -6.14
CA ALA A 52 2.99 -3.24 -5.77
C ALA A 52 4.45 -3.64 -5.60
N GLU A 53 4.74 -4.73 -4.88
CA GLU A 53 6.11 -5.25 -4.67
C GLU A 53 6.82 -5.66 -5.98
N LYS A 54 6.07 -6.07 -7.00
CA LYS A 54 6.62 -6.35 -8.34
C LYS A 54 7.00 -5.07 -9.10
N GLY A 55 6.44 -3.92 -8.70
CA GLY A 55 6.87 -2.62 -9.16
C GLY A 55 8.24 -2.24 -8.60
N ALA A 56 9.11 -1.67 -9.41
CA ALA A 56 10.40 -1.18 -8.93
C ALA A 56 10.20 0.06 -8.02
N GLY A 57 11.01 0.18 -6.96
CA GLY A 57 11.13 1.42 -6.19
C GLY A 57 10.07 1.65 -5.12
N VAL A 58 9.36 0.60 -4.68
CA VAL A 58 8.42 0.69 -3.56
C VAL A 58 8.69 -0.37 -2.49
N VAL A 59 8.26 -0.07 -1.27
CA VAL A 59 8.21 -1.01 -0.12
C VAL A 59 6.78 -1.07 0.38
N VAL A 60 6.22 -2.27 0.54
CA VAL A 60 4.85 -2.46 1.01
C VAL A 60 4.82 -2.94 2.46
N GLU A 61 4.03 -2.27 3.29
CA GLU A 61 3.79 -2.65 4.68
C GLU A 61 2.30 -2.86 4.94
N ASP A 62 1.99 -3.91 5.69
CA ASP A 62 0.68 -4.03 6.34
C ASP A 62 0.54 -2.94 7.42
N ILE A 63 -0.62 -2.31 7.52
CA ILE A 63 -0.92 -1.29 8.53
C ILE A 63 -1.96 -1.86 9.49
N LYS A 64 -1.46 -2.30 10.64
CA LYS A 64 -2.26 -2.86 11.73
C LYS A 64 -3.15 -1.77 12.33
N GLY A 65 -4.42 -2.09 12.47
CA GLY A 65 -5.41 -1.23 13.12
C GLY A 65 -6.65 -1.99 13.52
N HIS A 66 -7.55 -1.32 14.23
CA HIS A 66 -8.89 -1.83 14.51
C HIS A 66 -9.81 -1.60 13.29
N CYS A 67 -9.46 -2.19 12.15
CA CYS A 67 -10.38 -2.26 11.02
C CYS A 67 -11.44 -3.36 11.27
N PRO A 68 -12.62 -3.29 10.63
CA PRO A 68 -13.58 -4.39 10.65
C PRO A 68 -12.90 -5.71 10.28
N GLN A 69 -13.34 -6.85 10.84
CA GLN A 69 -12.64 -8.16 10.74
C GLN A 69 -12.20 -8.59 9.33
N ASN A 70 -12.83 -8.08 8.27
CA ASN A 70 -12.53 -8.45 6.89
C ASN A 70 -11.83 -7.35 6.08
N LEU A 71 -11.53 -6.18 6.67
CA LEU A 71 -10.84 -5.08 6.00
C LEU A 71 -9.45 -4.89 6.59
N ILE A 72 -8.44 -4.77 5.72
CA ILE A 72 -7.07 -4.40 6.11
C ILE A 72 -6.60 -3.22 5.27
N MET A 73 -5.51 -2.60 5.70
CA MET A 73 -4.86 -1.50 5.02
C MET A 73 -3.40 -1.85 4.76
N ILE A 74 -2.90 -1.55 3.57
CA ILE A 74 -1.47 -1.55 3.27
C ILE A 74 -0.98 -0.13 3.02
N ALA A 75 0.28 0.13 3.32
CA ALA A 75 1.00 1.34 2.95
C ALA A 75 2.12 0.99 1.96
N ILE A 76 2.23 1.77 0.89
CA ILE A 76 3.21 1.61 -0.18
C ILE A 76 4.11 2.84 -0.11
N PHE A 77 5.35 2.67 0.34
CA PHE A 77 6.35 3.71 0.47
C PHE A 77 7.23 3.73 -0.78
N GLY A 78 7.57 4.91 -1.29
CA GLY A 78 8.51 5.07 -2.40
C GLY A 78 8.61 6.51 -2.86
N ASP A 79 9.25 6.75 -4.00
CA ASP A 79 9.13 8.04 -4.68
C ASP A 79 7.70 8.24 -5.23
N THR A 80 7.33 9.49 -5.48
CA THR A 80 5.98 9.87 -5.89
C THR A 80 5.54 9.17 -7.17
N ALA A 81 6.44 9.02 -8.15
CA ALA A 81 6.12 8.40 -9.43
C ALA A 81 5.91 6.88 -9.27
N SER A 82 6.77 6.22 -8.50
CA SER A 82 6.71 4.79 -8.18
C SER A 82 5.43 4.46 -7.41
N VAL A 83 5.05 5.28 -6.42
CA VAL A 83 3.79 5.13 -5.68
C VAL A 83 2.57 5.33 -6.59
N GLU A 84 2.55 6.38 -7.41
CA GLU A 84 1.45 6.61 -8.35
C GLU A 84 1.30 5.48 -9.36
N ALA A 85 2.41 4.97 -9.89
CA ALA A 85 2.44 3.83 -10.81
C ALA A 85 1.89 2.56 -10.15
N ALA A 86 2.36 2.24 -8.94
CA ALA A 86 1.90 1.07 -8.19
C ALA A 86 0.39 1.12 -7.93
N ILE A 87 -0.13 2.27 -7.48
CA ILE A 87 -1.57 2.45 -7.23
C ILE A 87 -2.39 2.28 -8.52
N LYS A 88 -1.91 2.82 -9.64
CA LYS A 88 -2.59 2.70 -10.94
C LYS A 88 -2.63 1.24 -11.41
N GLU A 89 -1.54 0.50 -11.24
CA GLU A 89 -1.45 -0.90 -11.61
C GLU A 89 -2.37 -1.78 -10.76
N ILE A 90 -2.41 -1.54 -9.45
CA ILE A 90 -3.35 -2.21 -8.53
C ILE A 90 -4.79 -2.01 -8.98
N GLN A 91 -5.17 -0.78 -9.35
CA GLN A 91 -6.53 -0.49 -9.82
C GLN A 91 -6.86 -1.23 -11.12
N TYR A 92 -5.92 -1.24 -12.06
CA TYR A 92 -6.08 -1.92 -13.34
C TYR A 92 -6.31 -3.42 -13.14
N LYS A 93 -5.40 -4.11 -12.45
CA LYS A 93 -5.47 -5.56 -12.21
C LYS A 93 -6.64 -5.98 -11.32
N LEU A 94 -7.02 -5.19 -10.32
CA LEU A 94 -8.21 -5.49 -9.50
C LEU A 94 -9.51 -5.32 -10.28
N LYS A 95 -9.54 -4.49 -11.32
CA LYS A 95 -10.69 -4.35 -12.20
C LYS A 95 -10.78 -5.57 -13.13
N GLU A 96 -9.68 -5.96 -13.77
CA GLU A 96 -9.60 -7.18 -14.62
C GLU A 96 -10.00 -8.45 -13.84
N ALA A 97 -9.47 -8.62 -12.63
CA ALA A 97 -9.78 -9.78 -11.79
C ALA A 97 -11.27 -9.88 -11.41
N LYS A 98 -12.00 -8.75 -11.39
CA LYS A 98 -13.44 -8.72 -11.11
C LYS A 98 -14.30 -8.94 -12.34
N THR A 99 -13.81 -8.59 -13.54
CA THR A 99 -14.52 -8.83 -14.80
C THR A 99 -14.35 -10.26 -15.29
N GLY A 100 -13.49 -11.07 -14.65
CA GLY A 100 -13.22 -12.45 -15.06
C GLY A 100 -12.40 -12.53 -16.36
N GLU A 101 -11.84 -11.41 -16.80
CA GLU A 101 -10.91 -11.34 -17.92
C GLU A 101 -9.53 -11.72 -17.39
N ILE A 102 -9.34 -13.03 -17.24
CA ILE A 102 -8.02 -13.60 -16.94
C ILE A 102 -7.26 -13.60 -18.27
N GLY A 103 -6.39 -12.59 -18.47
CA GLY A 103 -5.40 -12.57 -19.54
C GLY A 103 -4.28 -13.57 -19.30
#